data_AF-A0A920HS47-F1
#
_entry.id   AF-A0A920HS47-F1
#
_cell.length_a   1.000
_cell.length_b   1.000
_cell.length_c   1.000
_cell.angle_alpha   90.00
_cell.angle_beta   90.00
_cell.angle_gamma   90.00
#
_symmetry.space_group_name_H-M   'P 1'
#
loop_
_entity.id
_entity.type
_entity.pdbx_description
1 polymer ?
#
loop_
_entity_poly.entity_id
_entity_poly.type
_entity_poly.pdbx_seq_one_letter_code
_entity_poly.pdbx_strand_id
1 'polypeptide(L)'
;MFEIVGNEFNLGSPKQIGEILFDKLKIKEEKTPSGAWSTDAETLNFLASSGNILPRLLLEWRGLSKLKSTYTDALPNFINKNTKRIHTSYSMSSTSTGRLSSSDPNLQNIPIKMRKVK
;
A
#
# COMPACT_ATOMS: atom_id res chain seq x y z
N MET A 1 -2.02 17.73 -0.46
CA MET A 1 -2.62 16.90 0.63
C MET A 1 -2.50 17.60 1.97
N PHE A 2 -1.29 18.03 2.36
CA PHE A 2 -1.06 18.83 3.57
C PHE A 2 -1.83 20.16 3.57
N GLU A 3 -1.89 20.86 2.44
CA GLU A 3 -2.70 22.09 2.29
C GLU A 3 -4.21 21.87 2.49
N ILE A 4 -4.71 20.66 2.19
CA ILE A 4 -6.13 20.33 2.32
C ILE A 4 -6.48 20.03 3.79
N VAL A 5 -5.53 19.48 4.55
CA VAL A 5 -5.71 19.07 5.96
C VAL A 5 -5.26 20.18 6.94
N GLY A 6 -4.46 21.14 6.46
CA GLY A 6 -3.93 22.25 7.25
C GLY A 6 -2.90 21.84 8.31
N ASN A 7 -2.40 20.60 8.29
CA ASN A 7 -1.39 20.08 9.21
C ASN A 7 -0.50 19.05 8.52
N GLU A 8 0.76 18.97 8.94
CA GLU A 8 1.67 17.89 8.54
C GLU A 8 1.35 16.60 9.29
N PHE A 9 1.47 15.46 8.60
CA PHE A 9 1.27 14.14 9.16
C PHE A 9 2.02 13.09 8.36
N ASN A 10 2.26 11.93 8.97
CA ASN A 10 2.93 10.83 8.30
C ASN A 10 1.94 10.03 7.44
N LEU A 11 2.06 10.18 6.11
CA LEU A 11 1.29 9.42 5.12
C LEU A 11 1.57 7.91 5.17
N GLY A 12 2.69 7.49 5.75
CA GLY A 12 3.00 6.09 5.99
C GLY A 12 2.28 5.49 7.20
N SER A 13 1.62 6.29 8.04
CA SER A 13 0.94 5.83 9.27
C SER A 13 -0.57 5.72 9.06
N PRO A 14 -1.13 4.49 8.97
CA PRO A 14 -2.57 4.29 8.84
C PRO A 14 -3.37 4.93 9.99
N LYS A 15 -2.79 4.97 11.19
CA LYS A 15 -3.41 5.54 12.38
C LYS A 15 -3.61 7.07 12.23
N GLN A 16 -2.55 7.80 11.89
CA GLN A 16 -2.64 9.26 11.71
C GLN A 16 -3.56 9.63 10.55
N ILE A 17 -3.54 8.85 9.47
CA ILE A 17 -4.48 9.02 8.35
C ILE A 17 -5.92 8.84 8.83
N GLY A 18 -6.20 7.80 9.61
CA GLY A 18 -7.53 7.55 10.16
C GLY A 18 -8.00 8.71 11.03
N GLU A 19 -7.16 9.19 11.94
CA GLU A 19 -7.48 10.34 12.79
C GLU A 19 -7.81 11.60 11.96
N ILE A 20 -7.10 11.83 10.84
CA ILE A 20 -7.37 12.96 9.97
C ILE A 20 -8.68 12.79 9.18
N LEU A 21 -8.90 11.62 8.59
CA LEU A 21 -10.09 11.36 7.77
C LEU A 21 -11.37 11.31 8.61
N PHE A 22 -11.32 10.69 9.78
CA PHE A 22 -12.53 10.39 10.54
C PHE A 22 -12.71 11.31 11.74
N ASP A 23 -11.65 11.72 12.44
CA ASP A 23 -11.80 12.62 13.60
C ASP A 23 -11.81 14.10 13.19
N LYS A 24 -10.90 14.52 12.29
CA LYS A 24 -10.84 15.93 11.83
C LYS A 24 -11.87 16.25 10.75
N LEU A 25 -11.94 15.42 9.71
CA LEU A 25 -12.85 15.64 8.57
C LEU A 25 -14.25 15.07 8.81
N LYS A 26 -14.47 14.37 9.93
CA LYS A 26 -15.76 13.83 10.37
C LYS A 26 -16.47 12.97 9.32
N ILE A 27 -15.69 12.27 8.49
CA ILE A 27 -16.22 11.27 7.57
C ILE A 27 -16.75 10.10 8.40
N LYS A 28 -17.97 9.63 8.10
CA LYS A 28 -18.61 8.55 8.84
C LYS A 28 -18.10 7.20 8.32
N GLU A 29 -17.43 6.44 9.18
CA GLU A 29 -16.90 5.10 8.91
C GLU A 29 -16.94 4.26 10.19
N GLU A 30 -16.88 2.93 10.06
CA GLU A 30 -16.79 2.04 11.21
C GLU A 30 -15.33 1.76 11.60
N LYS A 31 -15.09 1.61 12.91
CA LYS A 31 -13.79 1.15 13.42
C LYS A 31 -13.67 -0.35 13.22
N THR A 32 -12.45 -0.81 12.95
CA THR A 32 -12.14 -2.24 12.92
C THR A 32 -12.40 -2.87 14.29
N PRO A 33 -12.50 -4.22 14.39
CA PRO A 33 -12.66 -4.91 15.68
C PRO A 33 -11.56 -4.58 16.70
N SER A 34 -10.39 -4.16 16.22
CA SER A 34 -9.27 -3.68 17.04
C SER A 34 -9.42 -2.24 17.56
N GLY A 35 -10.51 -1.54 17.24
CA GLY A 35 -10.77 -0.16 17.65
C GLY A 35 -10.03 0.90 16.86
N ALA A 36 -9.32 0.53 15.79
CA ALA A 36 -8.64 1.46 14.89
C ALA A 36 -9.55 1.86 13.73
N TRP A 37 -9.30 3.02 13.15
CA TRP A 37 -9.96 3.44 11.92
C TRP A 37 -9.48 2.60 10.71
N SER A 38 -10.42 2.04 9.93
CA SER A 38 -10.02 1.38 8.68
C SER A 38 -9.59 2.41 7.66
N THR A 39 -8.41 2.23 7.10
CA THR A 39 -7.95 3.01 5.94
C THR A 39 -7.55 2.05 4.82
N ASP A 40 -8.16 0.88 4.72
CA ASP A 40 -7.82 -0.07 3.65
C ASP A 40 -8.20 0.46 2.26
N ALA A 41 -7.81 -0.27 1.21
CA ALA A 41 -8.07 0.18 -0.15
C ALA A 41 -9.56 0.20 -0.47
N GLU A 42 -10.38 -0.65 0.13
CA GLU A 42 -11.81 -0.78 -0.16
C GLU A 42 -12.57 0.39 0.45
N THR A 43 -12.37 0.67 1.75
CA THR A 43 -12.88 1.84 2.46
C THR A 43 -12.47 3.13 1.73
N LEU A 44 -11.19 3.28 1.37
CA LEU A 44 -10.74 4.50 0.69
C LEU A 44 -11.35 4.66 -0.71
N ASN A 45 -11.59 3.58 -1.46
CA ASN A 45 -12.25 3.64 -2.76
C ASN A 45 -13.73 4.01 -2.62
N PHE A 46 -14.41 3.48 -1.61
CA PHE A 46 -15.79 3.84 -1.28
C PHE A 46 -15.88 5.33 -0.97
N LEU A 47 -15.04 5.82 -0.05
CA LEU A 47 -15.01 7.24 0.34
C LEU A 47 -14.63 8.17 -0.83
N ALA A 48 -13.73 7.73 -1.72
CA ALA A 48 -13.39 8.47 -2.93
C ALA A 48 -14.58 8.57 -3.89
N SER A 49 -15.38 7.51 -4.00
CA SER A 49 -16.59 7.47 -4.83
C SER A 49 -17.71 8.36 -4.25
N SER A 50 -17.74 8.57 -2.93
CA SER A 50 -18.64 9.51 -2.26
C SER A 50 -18.26 10.99 -2.45
N GLY A 51 -17.23 11.29 -3.25
CA GLY A 51 -16.81 12.66 -3.58
C GLY A 51 -15.67 13.22 -2.75
N ASN A 52 -15.09 12.43 -1.83
CA ASN A 52 -13.95 12.89 -1.03
C ASN A 52 -12.65 12.82 -1.84
N ILE A 53 -12.00 13.97 -2.03
CA ILE A 53 -10.74 14.08 -2.80
C ILE A 53 -9.54 13.45 -2.07
N LEU A 54 -9.53 13.51 -0.74
CA LEU A 54 -8.40 13.02 0.06
C LEU A 54 -8.18 11.50 -0.01
N PRO A 55 -9.21 10.64 0.13
CA PRO A 55 -9.09 9.20 -0.07
C PRO A 55 -8.53 8.83 -1.46
N ARG A 56 -8.95 9.54 -2.52
CA ARG A 56 -8.43 9.33 -3.88
C ARG A 56 -6.93 9.61 -3.96
N LEU A 57 -6.50 10.78 -3.46
CA LEU A 57 -5.08 11.15 -3.42
C LEU A 57 -4.26 10.18 -2.57
N LEU A 58 -4.84 9.63 -1.50
CA LEU A 58 -4.18 8.67 -0.64
C LEU A 58 -3.92 7.34 -1.33
N LEU A 59 -4.90 6.85 -2.08
CA LEU A 59 -4.77 5.63 -2.89
C LEU A 59 -3.64 5.77 -3.92
N GLU A 60 -3.58 6.91 -4.62
CA GLU A 60 -2.51 7.22 -5.57
C GLU A 60 -1.14 7.27 -4.87
N TRP A 61 -1.03 8.00 -3.76
CA TRP A 61 0.21 8.09 -3.00
C TRP A 61 0.68 6.72 -2.48
N ARG A 62 -0.23 5.87 -1.99
CA ARG A 62 0.12 4.52 -1.52
C ARG A 62 0.59 3.61 -2.65
N GLY A 63 -0.05 3.70 -3.82
CA GLY A 63 0.37 2.97 -5.01
C GLY A 63 1.80 3.35 -5.42
N LEU A 64 2.08 4.65 -5.53
CA LEU A 64 3.40 5.17 -5.87
C LEU A 64 4.45 4.85 -4.79
N SER A 65 4.11 5.00 -3.51
CA SER A 65 5.03 4.73 -2.40
C SER A 65 5.40 3.26 -2.30
N LYS A 66 4.46 2.35 -2.53
CA LYS A 66 4.73 0.91 -2.58
C LYS A 66 5.62 0.56 -3.77
N LEU A 67 5.36 1.15 -4.94
CA LEU A 67 6.19 0.95 -6.13
C LEU A 67 7.64 1.39 -5.89
N LYS A 68 7.81 2.58 -5.31
CA LYS A 68 9.12 3.14 -5.00
C LYS A 68 9.84 2.29 -3.94
N SER A 69 9.25 2.15 -2.76
CA SER A 69 9.90 1.49 -1.62
C SER A 69 10.17 0.00 -1.83
N THR A 70 9.19 -0.76 -2.33
CA THR A 70 9.26 -2.23 -2.36
C THR A 70 9.96 -2.75 -3.61
N TYR A 71 9.89 -2.03 -4.72
CA TYR A 71 10.40 -2.53 -6.01
C TYR A 71 11.53 -1.69 -6.56
N THR A 72 11.41 -0.36 -6.54
CA THR A 72 12.43 0.52 -7.15
C THR A 72 13.67 0.62 -6.27
N ASP A 73 13.49 0.84 -4.97
CA ASP A 73 14.60 1.06 -4.04
C ASP A 73 15.14 -0.26 -3.47
N ALA A 74 14.27 -1.26 -3.25
CA ALA A 74 14.67 -2.51 -2.61
C ALA A 74 15.26 -3.55 -3.57
N LEU A 75 14.68 -3.77 -4.77
CA LEU A 75 15.15 -4.83 -5.68
C LEU A 75 16.62 -4.69 -6.12
N PRO A 76 17.16 -3.48 -6.35
CA PRO A 76 18.59 -3.33 -6.65
C PRO A 76 19.50 -3.88 -5.55
N ASN A 77 19.07 -3.84 -4.28
CA ASN A 77 19.83 -4.38 -3.15
C ASN A 77 19.85 -5.92 -3.13
N PHE A 78 18.94 -6.58 -3.85
CA PHE A 78 18.89 -8.04 -4.01
C PHE A 78 19.66 -8.54 -5.24
N ILE A 79 20.35 -7.67 -5.98
CA ILE A 79 21.17 -8.09 -7.12
C ILE A 79 22.38 -8.88 -6.61
N ASN A 80 22.45 -10.15 -6.99
CA ASN A 80 23.62 -10.96 -6.73
C ASN A 80 24.83 -10.44 -7.55
N LYS A 81 25.94 -10.14 -6.86
CA LYS A 81 27.13 -9.53 -7.48
C LYS A 81 27.76 -10.39 -8.58
N ASN A 82 27.66 -11.73 -8.46
CA ASN A 82 28.28 -12.69 -9.36
C ASN A 82 27.41 -12.94 -10.59
N THR A 83 26.11 -13.22 -10.39
CA THR A 83 25.22 -13.58 -11.50
C THR A 83 24.56 -12.37 -12.16
N LYS A 84 24.65 -11.18 -11.56
CA LYS A 84 23.94 -9.95 -11.98
C LYS A 84 22.42 -10.13 -12.11
N ARG A 85 21.85 -11.06 -11.33
CA ARG A 85 20.42 -11.40 -11.30
C ARG A 85 19.90 -11.37 -9.89
N ILE A 86 18.58 -11.22 -9.75
CA ILE A 86 17.86 -11.36 -8.49
C ILE A 86 17.42 -12.82 -8.38
N HIS A 87 17.68 -13.43 -7.22
CA HIS A 87 17.27 -14.80 -6.91
C HIS A 87 16.22 -14.75 -5.82
N THR A 88 15.17 -15.57 -5.95
CA THR A 88 14.10 -15.71 -4.95
C THR A 88 14.04 -17.15 -4.48
N SER A 89 13.61 -17.36 -3.25
CA SER A 89 13.40 -18.68 -2.66
C SER A 89 11.94 -19.08 -2.81
N TYR A 90 11.68 -20.26 -3.39
CA TYR A 90 10.32 -20.81 -3.46
C TYR A 90 10.10 -21.85 -2.37
N SER A 91 9.09 -21.63 -1.52
CA SER A 91 8.69 -22.57 -0.47
C SER A 91 7.40 -23.30 -0.86
N MET A 92 7.44 -24.64 -0.84
CA MET A 92 6.30 -25.52 -1.14
C MET A 92 5.43 -25.81 0.08
N SER A 93 6.00 -25.80 1.30
CA SER A 93 5.35 -26.21 2.54
C SER A 93 4.61 -25.09 3.27
N SER A 94 4.63 -23.87 2.75
CA SER A 94 4.12 -22.68 3.45
C SER A 94 2.64 -22.38 3.21
N THR A 95 2.02 -22.94 2.17
CA THR A 95 0.60 -22.66 1.85
C THR A 95 -0.25 -23.91 2.00
N SER A 96 -1.42 -23.78 2.64
CA SER A 96 -2.39 -24.86 2.82
C SER A 96 -3.02 -25.34 1.51
N THR A 97 -2.87 -24.56 0.43
CA THR A 97 -3.48 -24.82 -0.88
C THR A 97 -2.52 -25.49 -1.89
N GLY A 98 -1.27 -25.76 -1.49
CA GLY A 98 -0.25 -26.34 -2.37
C GLY A 98 0.36 -25.37 -3.38
N ARG A 99 0.07 -24.07 -3.28
CA ARG A 99 0.74 -23.02 -4.08
C ARG A 99 2.16 -22.78 -3.56
N LEU A 100 3.08 -22.52 -4.48
CA LEU A 100 4.40 -22.00 -4.12
C LEU A 100 4.27 -20.60 -3.50
N SER A 101 5.08 -20.30 -2.49
CA SER A 101 5.30 -18.93 -2.04
C SER A 101 6.73 -18.50 -2.38
N SER A 102 6.95 -17.22 -2.68
CA SER A 102 8.29 -16.67 -2.92
C SER A 102 8.74 -15.74 -1.80
N SER A 103 9.98 -15.86 -1.33
CA SER A 103 10.61 -14.97 -0.34
C SER A 103 12.02 -14.55 -0.78
N ASP A 104 12.53 -13.47 -0.17
CA ASP A 104 13.93 -13.02 -0.27
C ASP A 104 14.49 -12.83 -1.71
N PRO A 105 13.90 -11.97 -2.56
CA PRO A 105 12.70 -11.17 -2.36
C PRO A 105 11.43 -11.84 -2.90
N ASN A 106 10.24 -11.41 -2.47
CA ASN A 106 8.98 -11.93 -2.99
C ASN A 106 8.71 -11.38 -4.41
N LEU A 107 8.94 -12.22 -5.42
CA LEU A 107 8.74 -11.88 -6.84
C LEU A 107 7.32 -12.22 -7.34
N GLN A 108 6.50 -12.93 -6.57
CA GLN A 108 5.10 -13.20 -6.93
C GLN A 108 4.23 -11.94 -6.87
N ASN A 109 4.59 -11.00 -6.01
CA ASN A 109 3.83 -9.76 -5.80
C ASN A 109 4.30 -8.59 -6.66
N ILE A 110 5.00 -8.80 -7.78
CA ILE A 110 5.44 -7.69 -8.65
C ILE A 110 4.22 -7.04 -9.33
N PRO A 111 4.07 -5.70 -9.32
CA PRO A 111 2.93 -5.03 -9.96
C PRO A 111 2.93 -5.28 -11.47
N ILE A 112 1.90 -5.97 -11.99
CA ILE A 112 1.80 -6.36 -13.41
C ILE A 112 1.02 -5.32 -14.23
N LYS A 113 0.11 -4.56 -13.61
CA LYS A 113 -0.71 -3.54 -14.30
C LYS A 113 -0.21 -2.14 -13.99
N MET A 114 0.60 -1.59 -14.89
CA MET A 114 0.73 -0.14 -15.07
C MET A 114 0.13 0.25 -16.41
N ARG A 115 -1.19 0.38 -16.48
CA ARG A 115 -1.82 1.07 -17.59
C ARG A 115 -3.09 1.79 -17.14
N LYS A 116 -2.97 3.09 -16.89
CA LYS A 116 -3.99 4.05 -17.30
C LYS A 116 -3.38 4.85 -18.44
N VAL A 117 -3.44 4.27 -19.64
CA VAL A 117 -3.38 5.08 -20.88
C VAL A 117 -4.75 5.74 -20.97
N LYS A 118 -4.70 7.06 -21.14
CA LYS A 118 -5.77 8.05 -21.32
C LYS A 118 -7.16 7.51 -21.65
#